data_AF-A0A967C2T5-F1
#
_entry.id   AF-A0A967C2T5-F1
#
_cell.length_a   1.000
_cell.length_b   1.000
_cell.length_c   1.000
_cell.angle_alpha   90.00
_cell.angle_beta   90.00
_cell.angle_gamma   90.00
#
_symmetry.space_group_name_H-M   'P 1'
#
loop_
_entity.id
_entity.type
_entity.pdbx_description
1 polymer ?
#
loop_
_entity_poly.entity_id
_entity_poly.type
_entity_poly.pdbx_seq_one_letter_code
_entity_poly.pdbx_strand_id
1 'polypeptide(L)' 'GAEGPELIEIAPGLDVERDVIAAMEFRPAVSPDLRVMDPALFADGAMGLAATLPPRAPRAAEARFA' A
#
# COMPACT_ATOMS: atom_id res chain seq x y z
N GLY A 1 -1.06 -16.02 7.42
CA GLY A 1 -2.05 -17.05 7.79
C GLY A 1 -1.72 -18.33 7.05
N ALA A 2 -2.58 -19.35 7.11
CA ALA A 2 -2.38 -20.62 6.40
C ALA A 2 -2.35 -20.46 4.87
N GLU A 3 -2.93 -19.38 4.32
CA GLU A 3 -3.11 -19.17 2.87
C GLU A 3 -2.04 -18.29 2.21
N GLY A 4 -0.97 -17.92 2.92
CA GLY A 4 0.07 -17.04 2.37
C GLY A 4 -0.42 -15.60 2.15
N PRO A 5 0.34 -14.78 1.41
CA PRO A 5 -0.05 -13.42 1.06
C PRO A 5 -0.90 -13.36 -0.22
N GLU A 6 -1.82 -12.40 -0.26
CA GLU A 6 -2.60 -12.02 -1.44
C GLU A 6 -2.08 -10.70 -2.01
N LEU A 7 -1.85 -10.65 -3.32
CA LEU A 7 -1.50 -9.45 -4.06
C LEU A 7 -2.77 -8.66 -4.35
N ILE A 8 -2.91 -7.50 -3.72
CA ILE A 8 -4.09 -6.63 -3.82
C ILE A 8 -3.82 -5.33 -4.61
N GLU A 9 -2.57 -4.88 -4.68
CA GLU A 9 -2.20 -3.65 -5.41
C GLU A 9 -0.82 -3.77 -6.08
N ILE A 10 -0.63 -3.08 -7.22
CA ILE A 10 0.65 -2.96 -7.94
C ILE A 10 1.01 -1.51 -8.24
N ALA A 11 2.31 -1.19 -8.39
CA ALA A 11 2.73 0.16 -8.75
C ALA A 11 2.28 0.53 -10.18
N PRO A 12 2.09 1.83 -10.49
CA PRO A 12 1.71 2.28 -11.83
C PRO A 12 2.70 1.84 -12.91
N GLY A 13 2.18 1.29 -14.00
CA GLY A 13 2.96 0.91 -15.18
C GLY A 13 3.66 -0.46 -15.10
N LEU A 14 3.53 -1.19 -13.99
CA LEU A 14 4.05 -2.56 -13.87
C LEU A 14 3.10 -3.59 -14.48
N ASP A 15 3.68 -4.66 -15.01
CA ASP A 15 2.98 -5.89 -15.38
C ASP A 15 3.05 -6.91 -14.23
N VAL A 16 1.91 -7.48 -13.84
CA VAL A 16 1.81 -8.38 -12.67
C VAL A 16 2.67 -9.62 -12.81
N GLU A 17 2.63 -10.28 -13.97
CA GLU A 17 3.30 -11.56 -14.17
C GLU A 17 4.80 -11.34 -14.41
N ARG A 18 5.15 -10.40 -15.29
CA ARG A 18 6.54 -10.13 -15.69
C ARG A 18 7.35 -9.44 -14.60
N ASP A 19 6.78 -8.43 -13.93
CA ASP A 19 7.55 -7.53 -13.07
C ASP A 19 7.40 -7.85 -11.57
N VAL A 20 6.32 -8.52 -11.17
CA VAL A 20 6.05 -8.86 -9.75
C VAL A 20 6.21 -10.36 -9.51
N ILE A 21 5.36 -11.19 -10.10
CA ILE A 21 5.34 -12.64 -9.81
C ILE A 21 6.64 -13.32 -10.26
N ALA A 22 7.18 -12.98 -11.43
CA ALA A 22 8.45 -13.54 -11.90
C ALA A 22 9.66 -13.17 -11.01
N ALA A 23 9.56 -12.12 -10.19
CA ALA A 23 10.58 -11.72 -9.23
C ALA A 23 10.42 -12.40 -7.86
N MET A 24 9.37 -13.20 -7.65
CA MET A 24 9.08 -13.88 -6.39
C MET A 24 9.48 -15.36 -6.43
N GLU A 25 9.93 -15.89 -5.30
CA GLU A 25 10.25 -17.33 -5.14
C GLU A 25 9.00 -18.23 -5.00
N PHE A 26 7.81 -17.64 -4.98
CA PHE A 26 6.53 -18.32 -4.90
C PHE A 26 5.45 -17.50 -5.61
N ARG A 27 4.33 -18.14 -5.95
CA ARG A 27 3.18 -17.45 -6.56
C ARG A 27 2.17 -17.06 -5.47
N PRO A 28 1.95 -15.76 -5.19
CA PRO A 28 0.92 -15.34 -4.25
C PRO A 28 -0.49 -15.57 -4.83
N ALA A 29 -1.51 -15.53 -3.98
CA ALA A 29 -2.88 -15.35 -4.48
C ALA A 29 -2.98 -13.96 -5.13
N VAL A 30 -3.75 -13.82 -6.20
CA VAL A 30 -3.99 -12.52 -6.85
C VAL A 30 -5.45 -12.16 -6.67
N SER A 31 -5.70 -10.97 -6.12
CA SER A 31 -7.05 -10.51 -5.84
C SER A 31 -7.85 -10.32 -7.13
N PRO A 32 -9.14 -10.70 -7.18
CA PRO A 32 -9.99 -10.36 -8.32
C PRO A 32 -10.16 -8.85 -8.49
N ASP A 33 -10.01 -8.10 -7.40
CA ASP A 33 -10.07 -6.64 -7.35
C ASP A 33 -8.66 -6.04 -7.27
N LEU A 34 -7.67 -6.63 -7.97
CA LEU A 34 -6.32 -6.09 -8.01
C LEU A 34 -6.33 -4.66 -8.59
N ARG A 35 -5.76 -3.70 -7.85
CA ARG A 35 -5.73 -2.28 -8.25
C ARG A 35 -4.32 -1.77 -8.49
N VAL A 36 -4.24 -0.62 -9.13
CA VAL A 36 -3.01 0.17 -9.16
C VAL A 36 -2.95 1.01 -7.88
N MET A 37 -1.78 1.05 -7.26
CA MET A 37 -1.48 1.89 -6.10
C MET A 37 -1.68 3.38 -6.43
N ASP A 38 -1.95 4.19 -5.41
CA ASP A 38 -2.08 5.64 -5.58
C ASP A 38 -0.81 6.23 -6.24
N PRO A 39 -0.90 6.88 -7.42
CA PRO A 39 0.25 7.47 -8.09
C PRO A 39 1.00 8.51 -7.26
N ALA A 40 0.35 9.15 -6.28
CA ALA A 40 0.99 10.10 -5.39
C ALA A 40 2.13 9.46 -4.58
N LEU A 41 2.12 8.14 -4.38
CA LEU A 41 3.19 7.38 -3.72
C LEU A 41 4.50 7.40 -4.52
N PHE A 42 4.44 7.67 -5.83
CA PHE A 42 5.57 7.62 -6.76
C PHE A 42 5.93 9.00 -7.33
N ALA A 43 5.20 10.05 -6.95
CA ALA A 43 5.47 11.41 -7.37
C ALA A 43 6.58 12.05 -6.49
N ASP A 44 7.32 12.99 -7.07
CA ASP A 44 8.31 13.77 -6.33
C ASP A 44 7.63 14.70 -5.29
N GLY A 45 8.22 14.80 -4.10
CA GLY A 45 7.77 15.69 -3.03
C GLY A 45 6.83 15.03 -2.01
N ALA A 46 6.18 15.86 -1.20
CA ALA A 46 5.27 15.38 -0.15
C ALA A 46 3.90 15.02 -0.74
N MET A 47 3.35 13.85 -0.38
CA MET A 47 2.05 13.35 -0.85
C MET A 47 0.82 14.19 -0.46
N GLY A 48 0.99 15.25 0.34
CA GLY A 48 -0.15 16.11 0.73
C GLY A 48 -1.16 15.44 1.68
N LEU A 49 -0.78 14.39 2.42
CA LEU A 49 -1.68 13.64 3.31
C LEU A 49 -2.46 14.50 4.30
N ALA A 50 -1.90 15.62 4.77
CA ALA A 50 -2.60 16.53 5.68
C ALA A 50 -3.86 17.17 5.06
N ALA A 51 -3.92 17.29 3.74
CA ALA A 51 -5.09 17.82 3.03
C ALA A 51 -6.15 16.74 2.75
N THR A 52 -5.76 15.46 2.70
CA THR A 52 -6.64 14.35 2.29
C THR A 52 -7.09 13.47 3.45
N LEU A 53 -6.28 13.37 4.51
CA LEU A 53 -6.61 12.59 5.69
C LEU A 53 -7.37 13.45 6.71
N PRO A 54 -8.29 12.83 7.47
CA PRO A 54 -8.90 13.50 8.61
C PRO A 54 -7.82 13.88 9.64
N PRO A 55 -8.07 14.90 10.47
CA PRO A 55 -7.15 15.28 11.52
C PRO A 55 -6.85 14.07 12.40
N ARG A 56 -5.56 13.87 12.67
CA ARG A 56 -5.10 12.76 13.47
C ARG A 56 -5.68 12.87 14.88
N ALA A 57 -6.42 11.85 15.31
CA ALA A 57 -6.87 11.77 16.69
C ALA A 57 -5.66 11.81 17.64
N PRO A 58 -5.76 12.48 18.80
CA PRO A 58 -4.67 12.56 19.77
C PRO A 58 -4.21 11.15 20.14
N ARG A 59 -2.89 10.92 20.15
CA ARG A 59 -2.36 9.62 20.53
C ARG A 59 -2.64 9.42 22.01
N ALA A 60 -3.15 8.26 22.40
CA ALA A 60 -3.37 7.90 23.81
C ALA A 60 -2.11 8.04 24.69
N ALA A 61 -0.91 8.06 24.08
CA ALA A 61 0.35 8.32 24.77
C ALA A 61 0.56 9.81 25.17
N GLU A 62 0.00 10.77 24.43
CA GLU A 62 0.13 12.21 24.70
C GLU A 62 -0.75 12.65 25.88
N ALA A 63 -1.84 11.93 26.16
CA ALA A 63 -2.73 12.17 27.29
C ALA A 63 -2.12 11.75 28.65
N ARG A 64 -1.01 11.00 28.67
CA ARG A 64 -0.34 10.56 29.90
C ARG A 64 0.64 11.58 30.47
N PHE A 65 0.92 12.64 29.72
CA PHE A 65 1.83 13.73 30.09
C PHE A 65 1.11 15.09 30.23
N ALA A 66 -0.22 15.09 30.23
CA ALA A 66 -1.09 16.25 30.45
C ALA A 66 -1.73 16.18 31.84
#